data_AF-A0A8J3CWU4-F1
#
_entry.id   AF-A0A8J3CWU4-F1
#
_cell.length_a   1.000
_cell.length_b   1.000
_cell.length_c   1.000
_cell.angle_alpha   90.00
_cell.angle_beta   90.00
_cell.angle_gamma   90.00
#
_symmetry.space_group_name_H-M   'P 1'
#
loop_
_entity.id
_entity.type
_entity.pdbx_description
1 polymer ?
#
loop_
_entity_poly.entity_id
_entity_poly.type
_entity_poly.pdbx_seq_one_letter_code
_entity_poly.pdbx_strand_id
1 'polypeptide(L)' 'MKAIKGVLHKGKIKFDKPFDSGKPVRVTVIFEEETMAEGEILKKFSFEESQEFLKDLNVSFSDEVIKERNLSR' A
#
# COMPACT_ATOMS: atom_id res chain seq x y z
N MET A 1 -17.35 -18.51 20.88
CA MET A 1 -17.10 -18.62 19.42
C MET A 1 -15.76 -19.31 19.21
N LYS A 2 -15.66 -20.33 18.34
CA LYS A 2 -14.38 -20.93 17.96
C LYS A 2 -13.93 -20.27 16.66
N ALA A 3 -12.87 -19.46 16.72
CA ALA A 3 -12.21 -18.91 15.54
C ALA A 3 -11.10 -19.87 15.11
N ILE A 4 -11.07 -20.22 13.81
CA ILE A 4 -10.03 -21.07 13.23
C ILE A 4 -9.20 -20.17 12.32
N LYS A 5 -7.90 -20.16 12.56
CA LYS A 5 -6.95 -19.40 11.74
C LYS A 5 -6.45 -20.26 10.58
N GLY A 6 -6.14 -19.59 9.48
CA GLY A 6 -5.62 -20.22 8.29
C GLY A 6 -5.21 -19.17 7.28
N VAL A 7 -4.42 -19.60 6.30
CA VAL A 7 -3.90 -18.74 5.24
C VAL A 7 -4.74 -18.93 3.99
N LEU A 8 -5.25 -17.82 3.43
CA LEU A 8 -5.87 -17.83 2.09
C LEU A 8 -4.76 -17.75 1.04
N HIS A 9 -4.66 -18.77 0.17
CA HIS A 9 -3.75 -18.75 -0.97
C HIS A 9 -4.45 -19.25 -2.22
N LYS A 10 -4.48 -18.43 -3.28
CA LYS A 10 -5.10 -18.76 -4.59
C LYS A 10 -6.56 -19.25 -4.47
N GLY A 11 -7.36 -18.60 -3.63
CA GLY A 11 -8.77 -18.94 -3.43
C GLY A 11 -9.03 -20.20 -2.59
N LYS A 12 -7.98 -20.81 -2.01
CA LYS A 12 -8.10 -21.94 -1.08
C LYS A 12 -7.63 -21.52 0.31
N ILE A 13 -8.44 -21.79 1.33
CA ILE A 13 -8.07 -21.56 2.73
C ILE A 13 -7.37 -22.81 3.24
N LYS A 14 -6.12 -22.67 3.67
CA LYS A 14 -5.39 -23.72 4.38
C LYS A 14 -5.47 -23.44 5.88
N PHE A 15 -6.21 -24.26 6.61
CA PHE A 15 -6.33 -24.15 8.06
C PHE A 15 -5.09 -24.69 8.77
N ASP A 16 -4.69 -24.04 9.86
CA ASP A 16 -3.54 -24.48 10.67
C ASP A 16 -3.84 -25.78 11.44
N LYS A 17 -5.11 -25.99 11.76
CA LYS A 17 -5.61 -27.21 12.40
C LYS A 17 -6.66 -27.85 11.52
N PRO A 18 -6.65 -29.18 11.35
CA PRO A 18 -7.68 -29.88 10.61
C PRO A 18 -9.04 -29.62 11.26
N PHE A 19 -9.98 -29.12 10.48
CA PHE A 19 -11.36 -28.95 10.88
C PHE A 19 -12.19 -30.01 10.15
N ASP A 20 -12.66 -31.00 10.90
CA ASP A 20 -13.59 -31.99 10.40
C ASP A 20 -14.96 -31.75 11.02
N SER A 21 -15.97 -31.72 10.17
CA SER A 21 -17.37 -31.58 10.58
C SER A 21 -18.19 -32.56 9.77
N GLY A 22 -18.78 -33.55 10.45
CA GLY A 22 -19.70 -34.52 9.85
C GLY A 22 -21.03 -33.91 9.37
N LYS A 23 -21.19 -32.58 9.41
CA LYS A 23 -22.36 -31.82 8.94
C LYS A 23 -21.91 -30.53 8.23
N PRO A 24 -22.69 -29.98 7.29
CA PRO A 24 -22.40 -28.69 6.67
C PRO A 24 -22.40 -27.57 7.72
N VAL A 25 -21.41 -26.67 7.66
CA VAL A 25 -21.26 -25.54 8.61
C VAL A 25 -21.22 -24.23 7.86
N ARG A 26 -21.92 -23.21 8.38
CA ARG A 26 -21.82 -21.83 7.90
C ARG A 26 -20.60 -21.15 8.55
N VAL A 27 -19.73 -20.56 7.75
CA VAL A 27 -18.50 -19.89 8.23
C VAL A 27 -18.50 -18.40 7.85
N THR A 28 -17.95 -17.58 8.74
CA THR A 28 -17.66 -16.16 8.51
C THR A 28 -16.15 -16.01 8.37
N VAL A 29 -15.70 -15.51 7.23
CA VAL A 29 -14.27 -15.28 6.95
C VAL A 29 -13.96 -13.82 7.25
N ILE A 30 -12.95 -13.59 8.09
CA ILE A 30 -12.44 -12.25 8.43
C ILE A 30 -11.02 -12.20 7.87
N PHE A 31 -10.75 -11.21 7.02
CA PHE A 31 -9.41 -10.96 6.48
C PHE A 31 -8.69 -9.97 7.40
N GLU A 32 -7.62 -10.42 8.04
CA GLU A 32 -6.65 -9.54 8.69
C GLU A 32 -5.71 -9.02 7.59
N GLU A 33 -6.15 -8.03 6.82
CA GLU A 33 -5.20 -7.26 6.01
C GLU A 33 -4.36 -6.44 6.97
N GLU A 34 -3.05 -6.71 7.03
CA GLU A 34 -2.09 -5.71 7.51
C GLU A 34 -2.19 -4.54 6.54
N THR A 35 -3.06 -3.59 6.85
CA THR A 35 -2.95 -2.26 6.29
C THR A 35 -1.53 -1.82 6.59
N MET A 36 -0.66 -1.83 5.57
CA MET A 36 0.62 -1.14 5.66
C MET A 36 0.28 0.23 6.16
N ALA A 37 0.63 0.50 7.42
CA ALA A 37 0.17 1.69 8.11
C ALA A 37 0.49 2.87 7.19
N GLU A 38 -0.51 3.69 6.85
CA GLU A 38 -0.35 4.83 5.94
C GLU A 38 0.81 5.77 6.36
N GLY A 39 1.32 5.63 7.60
CA GLY A 39 2.52 6.27 8.12
C GLY A 39 3.88 5.65 7.77
N GLU A 40 4.00 4.44 7.21
CA GLU A 40 5.32 3.86 6.85
C GLU A 40 5.94 4.52 5.61
N ILE A 41 5.11 4.97 4.67
CA ILE A 41 5.56 5.71 3.49
C ILE A 41 6.11 7.09 3.91
N LEU A 42 5.49 7.72 4.90
CA LEU A 42 5.95 9.01 5.44
C LEU A 42 7.24 8.91 6.26
N LYS A 43 7.55 7.74 6.86
CA LYS A 43 8.82 7.50 7.56
C LYS A 43 10.05 7.50 6.64
N LYS A 44 9.84 7.32 5.32
CA LYS A 44 10.92 7.33 4.32
C LYS A 44 11.18 8.71 3.73
N PHE A 45 10.38 9.72 4.09
CA PHE A 45 10.58 11.07 3.61
C PHE A 45 11.62 11.79 4.47
N SER A 46 12.71 12.25 3.85
CA SER A 46 13.68 13.15 4.48
C SER A 46 13.72 14.48 3.74
N PHE A 47 13.49 15.56 4.50
CA PHE A 47 13.54 16.91 3.96
C PHE A 47 14.97 17.29 3.54
N GLU A 48 15.98 16.86 4.30
CA GLU A 48 17.39 17.12 4.01
C GLU A 48 17.84 16.44 2.71
N GLU A 49 17.48 15.16 2.53
CA GLU A 49 17.77 14.41 1.29
C GLU A 49 17.07 15.06 0.08
N SER A 50 15.85 15.57 0.29
CA SER A 50 15.11 16.29 -0.74
C SER A 50 15.78 17.62 -1.12
N GLN A 51 16.32 18.37 -0.14
CA GLN A 51 17.06 19.61 -0.40
C GLN A 51 18.37 19.34 -1.14
N GLU A 52 19.08 18.27 -0.79
CA GLU A 52 20.31 17.86 -1.46
C GLU A 52 20.04 17.43 -2.90
N PHE A 53 19.00 16.60 -3.13
CA PHE A 53 18.58 16.19 -4.47
C PHE A 53 18.20 17.38 -5.37
N LEU A 54 17.63 18.44 -4.79
CA LEU A 54 17.20 19.64 -5.51
C LEU A 54 18.29 20.71 -5.62
N LYS A 55 19.46 20.52 -4.99
CA LYS A 55 20.51 21.56 -4.89
C LYS A 55 21.08 21.98 -6.24
N ASP A 56 21.18 21.04 -7.17
CA ASP A 56 21.72 21.26 -8.52
C ASP A 56 20.63 21.56 -9.57
N LEU A 57 19.36 21.45 -9.18
CA LEU A 57 18.22 21.75 -10.03
C LEU A 57 17.99 23.26 -10.09
N ASN A 58 18.71 23.93 -10.98
CA ASN A 58 18.49 25.34 -11.31
C ASN A 58 17.35 25.50 -12.32
N VAL A 59 16.16 25.00 -11.97
CA VAL A 59 14.96 25.11 -12.79
C VAL A 59 13.87 25.84 -12.01
N SER A 60 13.19 26.76 -12.69
CA SER A 60 12.03 27.46 -12.16
C SER A 60 10.79 26.87 -12.80
N PHE A 61 9.87 26.38 -11.96
CA PHE A 61 8.56 25.94 -12.45
C PHE A 61 7.83 27.05 -13.20
N SER A 62 7.98 28.29 -12.73
CA SER A 62 7.39 29.46 -13.40
C SER A 62 7.94 29.66 -14.81
N ASP A 63 9.24 29.39 -15.04
CA ASP A 63 9.87 29.56 -16.34
C ASP A 63 9.37 28.50 -17.35
N GLU A 64 9.23 27.25 -16.91
CA GLU A 64 8.66 26.18 -17.74
C GLU A 64 7.19 26.44 -18.09
N VAL A 65 6.38 26.93 -17.14
CA VAL A 65 4.98 27.31 -17.42
C VAL A 65 4.88 28.47 -18.43
N ILE A 66 5.76 29.48 -18.32
CA ILE A 66 5.78 30.60 -19.27
C ILE A 66 6.17 30.10 -20.67
N LYS A 67 7.17 29.23 -20.76
CA LYS A 67 7.64 28.62 -22.01
C LYS A 67 6.54 27.82 -22.69
N GLU A 68 5.83 26.97 -21.96
CA GLU A 68 4.69 26.19 -22.48
C GLU A 68 3.58 27.09 -23.04
N ARG A 69 3.25 28.17 -22.32
CA ARG A 69 2.24 29.14 -22.76
C ARG A 69 2.65 29.86 -24.04
N ASN A 70 3.93 30.18 -24.21
CA ASN A 70 4.45 30.86 -25.38
C ASN A 70 4.58 29.94 -26.60
N LEU A 71 4.84 28.64 -26.40
CA LEU A 71 4.82 27.61 -27.46
C LEU A 71 3.40 27.33 -28.00
N SER A 72 2.39 27.59 -27.20
CA SER A 72 0.98 27.36 -27.54
C SER A 72 0.32 28.53 -28.29
N ARG A 73 1.10 29.55 -28.68
CA ARG A 73 0.67 30.71 -29.50
C ARG A 73 1.34 30.67 -30.86
#